data_AF-E6PGX3-F1
#
_entry.id   AF-E6PGX3-F1
#
_cell.length_a   1.000
_cell.length_b   1.000
_cell.length_c   1.000
_cell.angle_alpha   90.00
_cell.angle_beta   90.00
_cell.angle_gamma   90.00
#
_symmetry.space_group_name_H-M   'P 1'
#
loop_
_entity.id
_entity.type
_entity.pdbx_description
1 polymer ?
#
loop_
_entity_poly.entity_id
_entity_poly.type
_entity_poly.pdbx_seq_one_letter_code
_entity_poly.pdbx_strand_id
1 'polypeptide(L)' 'MTVHPDGSGEFVSVLLRPSVTIAAGSSRERAFAIHDEAANMCFIARSVKFPVAHEPTIEFEHAAS' A
#
# COMPACT_ATOMS: atom_id res chain seq x y z
N MET A 1 -10.54 13.69 2.71
CA MET A 1 -10.47 14.20 4.09
C MET A 1 -11.74 14.98 4.36
N THR A 2 -12.14 15.08 5.62
CA THR A 2 -13.28 15.90 6.06
C THR A 2 -12.79 16.92 7.07
N VAL A 3 -13.38 18.12 7.06
CA VAL A 3 -13.10 19.19 8.01
C VAL A 3 -14.42 19.60 8.65
N HIS A 4 -14.44 19.74 9.97
CA HIS A 4 -15.62 20.05 10.76
C HIS A 4 -15.70 21.56 11.05
N PRO A 5 -16.89 22.10 11.39
CA PRO A 5 -17.06 23.52 11.69
C PRO A 5 -16.24 24.04 12.88
N ASP A 6 -15.81 23.14 13.77
CA ASP A 6 -14.94 23.45 14.92
C ASP A 6 -13.45 23.52 14.56
N GLY A 7 -13.10 23.35 13.28
CA GLY A 7 -11.74 23.37 12.77
C GLY A 7 -10.97 22.05 12.91
N SER A 8 -11.58 21.02 13.50
CA SER A 8 -11.00 19.68 13.50
C SER A 8 -11.12 19.03 12.11
N GLY A 9 -10.28 18.04 11.81
CA GLY A 9 -10.32 17.34 10.54
C GLY A 9 -9.77 15.94 10.63
N GLU A 10 -10.20 15.08 9.71
CA GLU A 10 -9.81 13.68 9.67
C GLU A 10 -9.67 13.14 8.24
N PHE A 11 -8.75 12.20 8.08
CA PHE A 11 -8.68 11.41 6.85
C PHE A 11 -9.84 10.43 6.81
N VAL A 12 -10.45 10.32 5.62
CA VAL A 12 -11.60 9.42 5.38
C VAL A 12 -11.17 8.14 4.65
N SER A 13 -10.04 8.18 3.96
CA SER A 13 -9.45 7.05 3.23
C SER A 13 -8.02 7.38 2.83
N VAL A 14 -7.21 6.35 2.61
CA VAL A 14 -5.86 6.45 2.02
C VAL A 14 -5.71 5.41 0.91
N LEU A 15 -5.04 5.79 -0.17
CA LEU A 15 -4.63 4.90 -1.26
C LEU A 15 -3.11 4.94 -1.39
N LEU A 16 -2.45 3.81 -1.13
CA LEU A 16 -1.01 3.66 -1.22
C LEU A 16 -0.62 3.12 -2.59
N ARG A 17 0.42 3.71 -3.20
CA ARG A 17 0.96 3.28 -4.49
C ARG A 17 2.42 2.87 -4.37
N PRO A 18 2.71 1.73 -3.71
CA PRO A 18 4.08 1.28 -3.56
C PRO A 18 4.66 0.86 -4.91
N SER A 19 5.92 1.23 -5.15
CA SER A 19 6.71 0.67 -6.25
C SER A 19 7.59 -0.44 -5.69
N VAL A 20 7.48 -1.65 -6.24
CA VAL A 20 8.15 -2.85 -5.75
C VAL A 20 8.97 -3.46 -6.87
N THR A 21 10.27 -3.61 -6.64
CA THR A 21 11.16 -4.38 -7.51
C THR A 21 11.36 -5.77 -6.92
N ILE A 22 11.16 -6.82 -7.71
CA ILE A 22 11.34 -8.21 -7.31
C ILE A 22 12.44 -8.89 -8.15
N ALA A 23 13.15 -9.86 -7.56
CA ALA A 23 14.21 -10.57 -8.26
C ALA A 23 13.68 -11.32 -9.49
N ALA A 24 14.52 -11.44 -10.54
CA ALA A 24 14.19 -12.22 -11.73
C ALA A 24 13.81 -13.67 -11.38
N GLY A 25 12.70 -14.16 -11.95
CA GLY A 25 12.14 -15.48 -11.63
C GLY A 25 11.21 -15.52 -10.41
N SER A 26 11.02 -14.39 -9.70
CA SER A 26 10.00 -14.27 -8.66
C SER A 26 8.58 -14.26 -9.24
N SER A 27 7.58 -14.60 -8.42
CA SER A 27 6.17 -14.53 -8.84
C SER A 27 5.61 -13.12 -8.66
N ARG A 28 5.27 -12.48 -9.79
CA ARG A 28 4.59 -11.18 -9.80
C ARG A 28 3.19 -11.26 -9.17
N GLU A 29 2.45 -12.34 -9.43
CA GLU A 29 1.12 -12.58 -8.87
C GLU A 29 1.17 -12.71 -7.35
N ARG A 30 2.14 -13.46 -6.82
CA ARG A 30 2.35 -13.53 -5.37
C ARG A 30 2.68 -12.16 -4.81
N ALA A 31 3.55 -11.40 -5.47
CA ALA A 31 3.93 -10.06 -5.04
C ALA A 31 2.74 -9.08 -5.04
N PHE A 32 1.75 -9.25 -5.92
CA PHE A 32 0.47 -8.53 -5.81
C PHE A 32 -0.35 -8.99 -4.60
N ALA A 33 -0.50 -10.30 -4.40
CA ALA A 33 -1.37 -10.87 -3.36
C ALA A 33 -0.90 -10.59 -1.92
N ILE A 34 0.42 -10.52 -1.67
CA ILE A 34 0.94 -10.22 -0.33
C ILE A 34 0.55 -8.83 0.16
N HIS A 35 0.25 -7.84 -0.69
CA HIS A 35 -0.14 -6.51 -0.20
C HIS A 35 -1.42 -6.52 0.63
N ASP A 36 -2.37 -7.39 0.29
CA ASP A 36 -3.61 -7.57 1.05
C ASP A 36 -3.35 -8.26 2.41
N GLU A 37 -2.45 -9.25 2.44
CA GLU A 37 -2.05 -9.91 3.68
C GLU A 37 -1.20 -9.00 4.57
N ALA A 38 -0.28 -8.25 3.98
CA ALA A 38 0.59 -7.30 4.65
C ALA A 38 -0.20 -6.14 5.26
N ALA A 39 -1.34 -5.75 4.69
CA ALA A 39 -2.25 -4.77 5.29
C ALA A 39 -2.68 -5.19 6.70
N ASN A 40 -2.89 -6.49 6.95
CA ASN A 40 -3.25 -7.01 8.28
C ASN A 40 -2.10 -6.89 9.30
N MET A 41 -0.86 -6.81 8.82
CA MET A 41 0.34 -6.66 9.66
C MET A 41 0.87 -5.21 9.68
N CYS A 42 0.39 -4.36 8.77
CA CYS A 42 0.89 -3.01 8.57
C CYS A 42 0.49 -2.10 9.73
N PHE A 43 1.50 -1.59 10.45
CA PHE A 43 1.31 -0.70 11.60
C PHE A 43 0.43 0.51 11.27
N ILE A 44 0.61 1.10 10.08
CA ILE A 44 -0.17 2.26 9.65
C ILE A 44 -1.64 1.87 9.48
N ALA A 45 -1.92 0.80 8.73
CA ALA A 45 -3.30 0.32 8.51
C ALA A 45 -4.00 -0.07 9.82
N ARG A 46 -3.25 -0.62 10.79
CA ARG A 46 -3.77 -0.99 12.12
C ARG A 46 -3.95 0.18 13.08
N SER A 47 -3.30 1.32 12.83
CA SER A 47 -3.31 2.49 13.72
C SER A 47 -4.33 3.54 13.32
N VAL A 48 -5.03 3.34 12.19
CA VAL A 48 -6.00 4.29 11.65
C VAL A 48 -7.41 3.73 11.67
N LYS A 49 -8.40 4.60 11.88
CA LYS A 49 -9.84 4.25 11.92
C LYS A 49 -10.54 4.39 10.55
N PHE A 50 -9.78 4.40 9.46
CA PHE A 50 -10.28 4.61 8.09
C PHE A 50 -9.67 3.60 7.11
N PRO A 51 -10.34 3.30 5.98
CA PRO A 51 -9.82 2.32 5.01
C PRO A 51 -8.50 2.75 4.37
N VAL A 52 -7.60 1.78 4.22
CA VAL A 52 -6.31 1.90 3.51
C VAL A 52 -6.28 0.89 2.37
N ALA A 53 -6.24 1.38 1.13
CA ALA A 53 -6.16 0.55 -0.09
C ALA A 53 -4.75 0.61 -0.69
N HIS A 54 -4.42 -0.36 -1.57
CA HIS A 54 -3.13 -0.46 -2.24
C HIS A 54 -3.29 -0.63 -3.76
N GLU A 55 -2.52 0.13 -4.52
CA GLU A 55 -2.34 0.04 -5.98
C GLU A 55 -0.83 -0.11 -6.27
N PRO A 56 -0.24 -1.30 -6.06
CA PRO A 56 1.19 -1.52 -6.24
C PRO A 56 1.58 -1.55 -7.72
N THR A 57 2.75 -1.00 -8.04
CA THR A 57 3.46 -1.26 -9.30
C THR A 57 4.57 -2.26 -9.01
N ILE A 58 4.60 -3.37 -9.77
CA ILE A 58 5.61 -4.42 -9.59
C ILE A 58 6.45 -4.59 -10.84
N GLU A 59 7.76 -4.45 -10.68
CA GLU A 59 8.78 -4.59 -11.73
C GLU A 59 9.80 -5.65 -11.34
N PHE A 60 10.47 -6.25 -12.32
CA PHE A 60 11.59 -7.15 -12.06
C PHE A 60 12.90 -6.36 -12.01
N GLU A 61 13.84 -6.80 -11.17
CA GLU A 61 15.22 -6.29 -11.21
C GLU A 61 15.74 -6.40 -12.64
N HIS A 62 16.28 -5.29 -13.16
CA HIS A 62 17.01 -5.34 -14.41
C HIS A 62 18.36 -6.03 -14.17
N ALA A 63 18.72 -6.95 -15.05
CA ALA A 63 20.10 -7.40 -15.13
C ALA A 63 20.96 -6.17 -15.44
N ALA A 64 21.91 -5.85 -14.55
CA ALA A 64 22.91 -4.83 -14.81
C ALA A 64 23.61 -5.19 -16.13
N SER A 65 23.56 -4.25 -17.09
CA SER A 65 24.16 -4.40 -18.42
C SER A 65 25.68 -4.46 -18.37
#